data_AF-A0A356E676-F1
#
_entry.id   AF-A0A356E676-F1
#
_cell.length_a   1.000
_cell.length_b   1.000
_cell.length_c   1.000
_cell.angle_alpha   90.00
_cell.angle_beta   90.00
_cell.angle_gamma   90.00
#
_symmetry.space_group_name_H-M   'P 1'
#
loop_
_entity.id
_entity.type
_entity.pdbx_description
1 polymer ?
#
loop_
_entity_poly.entity_id
_entity_poly.type
_entity_poly.pdbx_seq_one_letter_code
_entity_poly.pdbx_strand_id
1 'polypeptide(L)'
;MKYIKWIISLCLILPALSACYYADGCFHSPQLVSCVNKGEQWPYIALFQKTGQFGRTDSEQRWKDVSRCGGIDISKENNEFEIKGYRDERRIVIPEVVKEFERCMLSHGYERLYNTHCGTQHPKWDEGKCNL
;
A
#
# COMPACT_ATOMS: atom_id res chain seq x y z
N MET A 1 36.13 -46.20 1.63
CA MET A 1 36.09 -44.75 1.30
C MET A 1 35.01 -44.33 0.30
N LYS A 2 34.26 -45.22 -0.38
CA LYS A 2 33.18 -44.81 -1.32
C LYS A 2 31.97 -44.17 -0.62
N TYR A 3 31.59 -44.64 0.57
CA TYR A 3 30.38 -44.18 1.28
C TYR A 3 30.50 -42.77 1.88
N ILE A 4 31.70 -42.33 2.24
CA ILE A 4 31.95 -40.99 2.82
C ILE A 4 31.63 -39.87 1.81
N LYS A 5 31.96 -40.06 0.52
CA LYS A 5 31.60 -39.09 -0.52
C LYS A 5 30.09 -38.98 -0.72
N TRP A 6 29.35 -40.08 -0.61
CA TRP A 6 27.88 -40.08 -0.68
C TRP A 6 27.25 -39.41 0.54
N ILE A 7 27.78 -39.66 1.74
CA ILE A 7 27.31 -39.01 2.98
C ILE A 7 27.53 -37.50 2.93
N ILE A 8 28.72 -37.04 2.50
CA ILE A 8 29.01 -35.60 2.36
C ILE A 8 28.08 -34.96 1.31
N SER A 9 27.85 -35.62 0.18
CA SER A 9 26.92 -35.12 -0.84
C SER A 9 25.48 -35.06 -0.34
N LEU A 10 25.03 -36.04 0.46
CA LEU A 10 23.69 -36.07 1.02
C LEU A 10 23.50 -34.98 2.10
N CYS A 11 24.51 -34.75 2.94
CA CYS A 11 24.52 -33.69 3.95
C CYS A 11 24.49 -32.27 3.36
N LEU A 12 24.98 -32.05 2.14
CA LEU A 12 24.94 -30.74 1.47
C LEU A 12 23.61 -30.47 0.77
N ILE A 13 22.92 -31.52 0.28
CA ILE A 13 21.67 -31.38 -0.48
C ILE A 13 20.45 -31.25 0.44
N LEU A 14 20.42 -32.01 1.55
CA LEU A 14 19.30 -32.00 2.51
C LEU A 14 18.95 -30.60 3.10
N PRO A 15 19.91 -29.74 3.52
CA PRO A 15 19.57 -28.43 4.06
C PRO A 15 19.10 -27.42 2.98
N ALA A 16 19.42 -27.64 1.70
CA ALA A 16 18.93 -26.79 0.61
C ALA A 16 17.43 -27.00 0.33
N LEU A 17 16.90 -28.18 0.67
CA LEU A 17 15.48 -28.53 0.51
C LEU A 17 14.58 -28.00 1.65
N SER A 18 15.17 -27.55 2.76
CA SER A 18 14.45 -27.03 3.93
C SER A 18 14.73 -25.54 4.22
N ALA A 19 15.46 -24.85 3.33
CA ALA A 19 15.73 -23.44 3.48
C ALA A 19 14.44 -22.62 3.29
N CYS A 20 13.90 -22.12 4.41
CA CYS A 20 12.82 -21.15 4.40
C CYS A 20 13.39 -19.74 4.55
N TYR A 21 12.86 -18.77 3.81
CA TYR A 21 13.15 -17.35 4.04
C TYR A 21 11.86 -16.54 4.06
N TYR A 22 11.89 -15.41 4.76
CA TYR A 22 10.77 -14.49 4.85
C TYR A 22 11.05 -13.25 3.99
N ALA A 23 10.14 -12.94 3.07
CA ALA A 23 10.20 -11.75 2.23
C ALA A 23 8.79 -11.21 2.00
N ASP A 24 8.63 -9.89 2.06
CA ASP A 24 7.39 -9.18 1.70
C ASP A 24 6.08 -9.70 2.32
N GLY A 25 6.13 -10.26 3.53
CA GLY A 25 4.94 -10.82 4.17
C GLY A 25 4.73 -12.32 3.97
N CYS A 26 5.60 -12.97 3.20
CA CYS A 26 5.49 -14.36 2.80
C CYS A 26 6.65 -15.20 3.33
N PHE A 27 6.32 -16.41 3.80
CA PHE A 27 7.26 -17.48 4.02
C PHE A 27 7.46 -18.25 2.72
N HIS A 28 8.67 -18.22 2.21
CA HIS A 28 9.09 -18.98 1.03
C HIS A 28 9.81 -20.23 1.49
N SER A 29 9.27 -21.39 1.14
CA SER A 29 9.97 -22.68 1.19
C SER A 29 10.06 -23.26 -0.23
N PRO A 30 10.95 -24.23 -0.50
CA PRO A 30 11.07 -24.82 -1.84
C PRO A 30 9.79 -25.49 -2.36
N GLN A 31 8.85 -25.85 -1.46
CA GLN A 31 7.64 -26.59 -1.78
C GLN A 31 6.38 -25.71 -1.71
N LEU A 32 6.42 -24.61 -0.95
CA LEU A 32 5.25 -23.79 -0.65
C LEU A 32 5.65 -22.35 -0.35
N VAL A 33 4.89 -21.41 -0.91
CA VAL A 33 4.88 -20.01 -0.46
C VAL A 33 3.62 -19.78 0.35
N SER A 34 3.78 -19.37 1.61
CA SER A 34 2.67 -19.01 2.50
C SER A 34 2.74 -17.53 2.82
N CYS A 35 1.78 -16.76 2.31
CA CYS A 35 1.70 -15.33 2.56
C CYS A 35 0.75 -15.03 3.71
N VAL A 36 1.16 -14.13 4.60
CA VAL A 36 0.25 -13.55 5.58
C VAL A 36 -0.68 -12.60 4.82
N ASN A 37 -1.97 -12.92 4.77
CA ASN A 37 -2.97 -11.98 4.31
C ASN A 37 -3.03 -10.82 5.32
N LYS A 38 -2.46 -9.67 4.96
CA LYS A 38 -2.45 -8.48 5.80
C LYS A 38 -3.75 -7.67 5.67
N GLY A 39 -4.75 -8.14 4.92
CA GLY A 39 -5.98 -7.42 4.64
C GLY A 39 -5.83 -6.34 3.58
N GLU A 40 -6.88 -5.56 3.41
CA GLU A 40 -6.95 -4.51 2.38
C GLU A 40 -6.05 -3.33 2.72
N GLN A 41 -5.40 -2.77 1.70
CA GLN A 41 -4.67 -1.52 1.86
C GLN A 41 -5.65 -0.36 2.06
N TRP A 42 -5.14 0.71 2.68
CA TRP A 42 -5.89 1.96 2.74
C TRP A 42 -6.03 2.56 1.33
N PRO A 43 -7.24 3.03 0.93
CA PRO A 43 -7.44 3.62 -0.38
C PRO A 43 -6.70 4.95 -0.50
N TYR A 44 -6.45 5.39 -1.75
CA TYR A 44 -5.63 6.57 -2.02
C TYR A 44 -6.09 7.82 -1.26
N ILE A 45 -7.40 8.01 -1.09
CA ILE A 45 -7.94 9.13 -0.33
C ILE A 45 -7.61 9.09 1.16
N ALA A 46 -7.54 7.90 1.76
CA ALA A 46 -7.24 7.72 3.17
C ALA A 46 -5.80 8.17 3.51
N LEU A 47 -4.91 8.17 2.51
CA LEU A 47 -3.53 8.61 2.64
C LEU A 47 -3.41 10.12 2.88
N PHE A 48 -4.43 10.91 2.54
CA PHE A 48 -4.48 12.33 2.87
C PHE A 48 -5.05 12.52 4.27
N GLN A 49 -4.19 12.97 5.18
CA GLN A 49 -4.52 13.17 6.60
C GLN A 49 -4.24 14.62 7.01
N LYS A 50 -5.14 15.25 7.77
CA LYS A 50 -4.90 16.61 8.28
C LYS A 50 -3.69 16.62 9.21
N THR A 51 -2.83 17.63 9.05
CA THR A 51 -1.67 17.81 9.92
C THR A 51 -2.11 17.86 11.39
N GLY A 52 -1.52 17.01 12.23
CA GLY A 52 -1.87 16.89 13.66
C GLY A 52 -3.13 16.07 13.98
N GLN A 53 -3.82 15.53 12.97
CA GLN A 53 -5.05 14.75 13.12
C GLN A 53 -4.98 13.38 12.42
N PHE A 54 -3.79 12.78 12.35
CA PHE A 54 -3.62 11.46 11.76
C PHE A 54 -4.52 10.42 12.44
N GLY A 55 -5.18 9.59 11.63
CA GLY A 55 -6.16 8.59 12.05
C GLY A 55 -7.51 9.18 12.50
N ARG A 56 -7.66 10.51 12.45
CA ARG A 56 -8.84 11.25 12.96
C ARG A 56 -9.25 12.38 12.02
N THR A 57 -8.85 12.30 10.75
CA THR A 57 -9.19 13.29 9.74
C THR A 57 -10.68 13.22 9.44
N ASP A 58 -11.36 14.37 9.41
CA ASP A 58 -12.76 14.45 9.00
C ASP A 58 -12.91 14.01 7.54
N SER A 59 -13.54 12.85 7.35
CA SER A 59 -13.78 12.24 6.05
C SER A 59 -14.65 13.11 5.13
N GLU A 60 -15.71 13.69 5.68
CA GLU A 60 -16.66 14.49 4.93
C GLU A 60 -16.00 15.78 4.43
N GLN A 61 -15.18 16.41 5.28
CA GLN A 61 -14.40 17.56 4.87
C GLN A 61 -13.34 17.18 3.84
N ARG A 62 -12.68 16.02 4.00
CA ARG A 62 -11.70 15.51 3.05
C ARG A 62 -12.30 15.29 1.66
N TRP A 63 -13.47 14.69 1.55
CA TRP A 63 -14.15 14.53 0.25
C TRP A 63 -14.55 15.87 -0.38
N LYS A 64 -14.95 16.86 0.43
CA LYS A 64 -15.22 18.22 -0.08
C LYS A 64 -13.96 18.86 -0.65
N ASP A 65 -12.83 18.71 0.03
CA ASP A 65 -11.56 19.27 -0.44
C ASP A 65 -11.01 18.52 -1.67
N VAL A 66 -11.21 17.20 -1.78
CA VAL A 66 -10.96 16.44 -3.02
C VAL A 66 -11.71 17.03 -4.21
N SER A 67 -13.02 17.25 -4.05
CA SER A 67 -13.85 17.83 -5.12
C SER A 67 -13.35 19.23 -5.52
N ARG A 68 -12.96 20.06 -4.55
CA ARG A 68 -12.37 21.39 -4.80
C ARG A 68 -11.02 21.32 -5.52
N CYS A 69 -10.22 20.31 -5.22
CA CYS A 69 -8.93 20.07 -5.85
C CYS A 69 -9.00 19.40 -7.22
N GLY A 70 -10.20 19.22 -7.78
CA GLY A 70 -10.40 18.65 -9.11
C GLY A 70 -10.65 17.14 -9.12
N GLY A 71 -10.97 16.55 -7.97
CA GLY A 71 -11.51 15.20 -7.90
C GLY A 71 -12.90 15.12 -8.54
N ILE A 72 -13.09 14.13 -9.40
CA ILE A 72 -14.33 13.81 -10.12
C ILE A 72 -14.68 12.33 -9.91
N ASP A 73 -15.88 11.92 -10.35
CA ASP A 73 -16.35 10.53 -10.24
C ASP A 73 -16.22 9.96 -8.82
N ILE A 74 -16.54 10.80 -7.83
CA ILE A 74 -16.37 10.49 -6.41
C ILE A 74 -17.40 9.44 -5.97
N SER A 75 -16.92 8.27 -5.58
CA SER A 75 -17.69 7.24 -4.87
C SER A 75 -17.20 7.15 -3.43
N LYS A 76 -17.98 7.74 -2.50
CA LYS A 76 -17.68 7.66 -1.06
C LYS A 76 -17.85 6.24 -0.50
N GLU A 77 -18.75 5.45 -1.08
CA GLU A 77 -18.99 4.06 -0.67
C GLU A 77 -17.77 3.18 -0.97
N ASN A 78 -17.19 3.33 -2.16
CA ASN A 78 -16.02 2.56 -2.59
C ASN A 78 -14.69 3.22 -2.21
N ASN A 79 -14.71 4.46 -1.74
CA ASN A 79 -13.53 5.30 -1.47
C ASN A 79 -12.69 5.58 -2.72
N GLU A 80 -13.37 5.79 -3.85
CA GLU A 80 -12.77 5.98 -5.17
C GLU A 80 -13.08 7.37 -5.73
N PHE A 81 -12.16 7.88 -6.55
CA PHE A 81 -12.35 9.09 -7.34
C PHE A 81 -11.31 9.12 -8.47
N GLU A 82 -11.55 9.95 -9.49
CA GLU A 82 -10.55 10.30 -10.49
C GLU A 82 -10.09 11.75 -10.34
N ILE A 83 -8.89 12.08 -10.83
CA ILE A 83 -8.40 13.46 -10.87
C ILE A 83 -8.71 14.02 -12.26
N LYS A 84 -9.44 15.12 -12.37
CA LYS A 84 -9.83 15.70 -13.66
C LYS A 84 -8.61 15.96 -14.55
N GLY A 85 -8.60 15.37 -15.74
CA GLY A 85 -7.54 15.56 -16.73
C GLY A 85 -6.23 14.81 -16.41
N TYR A 86 -6.22 13.87 -15.47
CA TYR A 86 -5.01 13.12 -15.12
C TYR A 86 -4.51 12.17 -16.20
N ARG A 87 -5.27 11.95 -17.28
CA ARG A 87 -4.88 11.12 -18.41
C ARG A 87 -4.96 11.89 -19.72
N ASP A 88 -4.01 11.61 -20.60
CA ASP A 88 -4.04 12.10 -21.98
C ASP A 88 -4.99 11.29 -22.87
N GLU A 89 -5.08 11.64 -24.16
CA GLU A 89 -5.90 10.94 -25.15
C GLU A 89 -5.53 9.46 -25.32
N ARG A 90 -4.30 9.08 -24.95
CA ARG A 90 -3.78 7.70 -24.98
C ARG A 90 -3.96 6.97 -23.65
N ARG A 91 -4.68 7.57 -22.69
CA ARG A 91 -4.92 7.07 -21.33
C ARG A 91 -3.66 6.97 -20.47
N ILE A 92 -2.59 7.67 -20.84
CA ILE A 92 -1.34 7.72 -20.07
C ILE A 92 -1.52 8.77 -18.97
N VAL A 93 -1.10 8.42 -17.75
CA VAL A 93 -1.17 9.34 -16.61
C VAL A 93 -0.23 10.52 -16.84
N ILE A 94 -0.73 11.74 -16.65
CA ILE A 94 0.00 13.00 -16.69
C ILE A 94 0.44 13.34 -15.26
N PRO A 95 1.71 13.12 -14.89
CA PRO A 95 2.16 13.26 -13.50
C PRO A 95 1.99 14.68 -12.95
N GLU A 96 2.08 15.70 -13.81
CA GLU A 96 1.94 17.10 -13.45
C GLU A 96 0.55 17.40 -12.87
N VAL A 97 -0.50 16.85 -13.49
CA VAL A 97 -1.89 17.03 -13.03
C VAL A 97 -2.11 16.36 -11.68
N VAL A 98 -1.53 15.18 -11.46
CA VAL A 98 -1.59 14.49 -10.16
C VAL A 98 -0.86 15.29 -9.08
N LYS A 99 0.32 15.84 -9.39
CA LYS A 99 1.08 16.69 -8.47
C LYS A 99 0.35 17.99 -8.13
N GLU A 100 -0.40 18.56 -9.08
CA GLU A 100 -1.23 19.74 -8.84
C GLU A 100 -2.39 19.43 -7.90
N PHE A 101 -3.07 18.29 -8.09
CA PHE A 101 -4.08 17.79 -7.15
C PHE A 101 -3.48 17.60 -5.74
N GLU A 102 -2.34 16.91 -5.62
CA GLU A 102 -1.67 16.69 -4.34
C GLU A 102 -1.29 18.02 -3.69
N ARG A 103 -0.74 18.97 -4.45
CA ARG A 103 -0.39 20.31 -3.94
C ARG A 103 -1.61 21.09 -3.46
N CYS A 104 -2.75 20.95 -4.13
CA CYS A 104 -4.01 21.51 -3.65
C CYS A 104 -4.43 20.88 -2.32
N MET A 105 -4.37 19.55 -2.19
CA MET A 105 -4.64 18.90 -0.89
C MET A 105 -3.69 19.41 0.20
N LEU A 106 -2.40 19.57 -0.10
CA LEU A 106 -1.43 20.16 0.83
C LEU A 106 -1.79 21.60 1.23
N SER A 107 -2.27 22.45 0.29
CA SER A 107 -2.67 23.83 0.60
C SER A 107 -3.93 23.88 1.48
N HIS A 108 -4.77 22.86 1.41
CA HIS A 108 -5.86 22.64 2.36
C HIS A 108 -5.38 22.11 3.72
N GLY A 109 -4.06 21.91 3.95
CA GLY A 109 -3.52 21.48 5.25
C GLY A 109 -3.54 19.97 5.47
N TYR A 110 -3.61 19.19 4.38
CA TYR A 110 -3.37 17.75 4.42
C TYR A 110 -1.88 17.46 4.31
N GLU A 111 -1.47 16.31 4.83
CA GLU A 111 -0.21 15.64 4.54
C GLU A 111 -0.52 14.31 3.84
N ARG A 112 0.28 13.97 2.84
CA ARG A 112 0.15 12.70 2.11
C ARG A 112 1.03 11.65 2.76
N LEU A 113 0.39 10.70 3.45
CA LEU A 113 1.04 9.51 3.97
C LEU A 113 1.25 8.47 2.86
N TYR A 114 1.96 7.41 3.20
CA TYR A 114 2.20 6.26 2.33
C TYR A 114 1.68 5.01 3.01
N ASN A 115 1.45 3.94 2.25
CA ASN A 115 0.99 2.66 2.81
C ASN A 115 1.92 2.15 3.93
N THR A 116 3.22 2.43 3.86
CA THR A 116 4.19 2.08 4.92
C THR A 116 3.96 2.83 6.24
N HIS A 117 3.29 3.98 6.20
CA HIS A 117 2.93 4.75 7.40
C HIS A 117 1.60 4.34 8.00
N CYS A 118 0.66 3.88 7.17
CA CYS A 118 -0.69 3.53 7.59
C CYS A 118 -0.90 2.04 7.82
N GLY A 119 -0.04 1.20 7.25
CA GLY A 119 -0.22 -0.24 7.27
C GLY A 119 -1.41 -0.66 6.40
N THR A 120 -2.26 -1.54 6.92
CA THR A 120 -3.48 -2.01 6.26
C THR A 120 -4.71 -1.72 7.11
N GLN A 121 -5.90 -1.97 6.58
CA GLN A 121 -7.16 -1.86 7.33
C GLN A 121 -7.36 -3.01 8.34
N HIS A 122 -6.50 -4.04 8.31
CA HIS A 122 -6.61 -5.15 9.25
C HIS A 122 -6.04 -4.75 10.61
N PRO A 123 -6.74 -4.90 11.75
CA PRO A 123 -6.31 -4.35 13.05
C PRO A 123 -4.91 -4.74 13.51
N LYS A 124 -4.44 -5.93 13.15
CA LYS A 124 -3.06 -6.41 13.44
C LYS A 124 -1.95 -5.60 12.74
N TRP A 125 -2.25 -5.02 11.60
CA TRP A 125 -1.31 -4.36 10.69
C TRP A 125 -1.70 -2.90 10.44
N ASP A 126 -2.71 -2.38 11.15
CA ASP A 126 -3.11 -0.98 11.11
C ASP A 126 -2.21 -0.18 12.04
N GLU A 127 -1.58 0.87 11.50
CA GLU A 127 -0.72 1.77 12.26
C GLU A 127 -1.51 2.92 12.92
N GLY A 128 -2.82 2.99 12.71
CA GLY A 128 -3.72 3.99 13.31
C GLY A 128 -3.51 5.40 12.78
N LYS A 129 -2.78 5.57 11.67
CA LYS A 129 -2.47 6.87 11.06
C LYS A 129 -3.38 7.26 9.91
N CYS A 130 -4.03 6.29 9.28
CA CYS A 130 -5.05 6.52 8.26
C CYS A 130 -6.43 6.25 8.84
N ASN A 131 -7.43 6.91 8.28
CA ASN A 131 -8.84 6.62 8.52
C ASN A 131 -9.65 6.92 7.26
N LEU A 132 -10.81 6.27 7.15
CA LEU A 132 -11.83 6.58 6.16
C LEU A 132 -12.76 7.70 6.61
#